data_AF-A0A9E0RD16-F1
#
_entry.id   AF-A0A9E0RD16-F1
#
_cell.length_a   1.000
_cell.length_b   1.000
_cell.length_c   1.000
_cell.angle_alpha   90.00
_cell.angle_beta   90.00
_cell.angle_gamma   90.00
#
_symmetry.space_group_name_H-M   'P 1'
#
loop_
_entity.id
_entity.type
_entity.pdbx_description
1 polymer ?
#
loop_
_entity_poly.entity_id
_entity_poly.type
_entity_poly.pdbx_seq_one_letter_code
_entity_poly.pdbx_strand_id
1 'polypeptide(L)'
;ISPDGQWVVSSDEAGIGLFWNTDRSETRHRLARYYSGIYLEDTPFELGDLRNRDKSGLINAPPGLNDFTIAVAFIHNSEYYLRFGNNSHFAALFKTGSPWPVKYFDLGESPKLVTYGSQYSRNTAIATSPEAGILAMGHQSTGGISVYQFDPDQLILERIWVVE
;
A
#
# COMPACT_ATOMS: atom_id res chain seq x y z
N ILE A 1 -4.06 8.48 -8.24
CA ILE A 1 -5.32 9.24 -8.09
C ILE A 1 -6.46 8.25 -7.97
N SER A 2 -7.49 8.53 -7.17
CA SER A 2 -8.68 7.69 -7.06
C SER A 2 -9.48 7.70 -8.38
N PRO A 3 -10.27 6.66 -8.66
CA PRO A 3 -11.12 6.60 -9.87
C PRO A 3 -12.09 7.78 -10.01
N ASP A 4 -12.66 8.28 -8.92
CA ASP A 4 -13.51 9.49 -8.93
C ASP A 4 -12.75 10.81 -9.03
N GLY A 5 -11.40 10.76 -9.03
CA GLY A 5 -10.55 11.94 -9.09
C GLY A 5 -10.45 12.74 -7.79
N GLN A 6 -11.13 12.36 -6.71
CA GLN A 6 -11.21 13.17 -5.47
C GLN A 6 -10.02 13.03 -4.55
N TRP A 7 -9.22 11.96 -4.68
CA TRP A 7 -8.12 11.67 -3.79
C TRP A 7 -6.82 11.39 -4.53
N VAL A 8 -5.73 11.93 -4.00
CA VAL A 8 -4.39 11.54 -4.39
C VAL A 8 -3.73 10.86 -3.22
N VAL A 9 -3.07 9.75 -3.52
CA VAL A 9 -2.19 9.05 -2.61
C VAL A 9 -0.84 8.94 -3.30
N SER A 10 0.22 9.33 -2.60
CA SER A 10 1.60 9.18 -3.04
C SER A 10 2.39 8.46 -1.98
N SER A 11 3.42 7.72 -2.37
CA SER A 11 4.36 7.11 -1.43
C SER A 11 5.71 6.93 -2.10
N ASP A 12 6.76 6.84 -1.30
CA ASP A 12 8.13 6.71 -1.79
C ASP A 12 8.91 5.59 -1.08
N GLU A 13 10.14 5.40 -1.56
CA GLU A 13 11.10 4.41 -1.08
C GLU A 13 11.63 4.74 0.33
N ALA A 14 11.54 5.98 0.77
CA ALA A 14 11.88 6.37 2.15
C ALA A 14 10.78 5.95 3.14
N GLY A 15 9.70 5.32 2.65
CA GLY A 15 8.54 4.92 3.44
C GLY A 15 7.66 6.09 3.85
N ILE A 16 7.79 7.24 3.18
CA ILE A 16 6.90 8.38 3.35
C ILE A 16 5.68 8.15 2.47
N GLY A 17 4.50 8.19 3.07
CA GLY A 17 3.23 8.19 2.34
C GLY A 17 2.47 9.47 2.64
N LEU A 18 1.82 10.02 1.63
CA LEU A 18 0.96 11.19 1.73
C LEU A 18 -0.38 10.91 1.06
N PHE A 19 -1.44 11.51 1.59
CA PHE A 19 -2.74 11.55 0.93
C PHE A 19 -3.40 12.91 1.12
N TRP A 20 -4.21 13.30 0.15
CA TRP A 20 -4.98 14.53 0.21
C TRP A 20 -6.18 14.45 -0.72
N ASN A 21 -7.19 15.24 -0.38
CA ASN A 21 -8.33 15.45 -1.25
C ASN A 21 -7.97 16.52 -2.32
N THR A 22 -8.37 16.32 -3.57
CA THR A 22 -8.02 17.22 -4.67
C THR A 22 -8.62 18.62 -4.53
N ASP A 23 -9.75 18.76 -3.86
CA ASP A 23 -10.37 20.07 -3.58
C ASP A 23 -9.61 20.85 -2.49
N ARG A 24 -8.65 20.19 -1.81
CA ARG A 24 -7.81 20.77 -0.75
C ARG A 24 -6.34 20.34 -0.89
N SER A 25 -5.77 20.55 -2.08
CA SER A 25 -4.41 20.10 -2.44
C SER A 25 -3.27 20.60 -1.53
N GLU A 26 -3.48 21.72 -0.85
CA GLU A 26 -2.52 22.32 0.08
C GLU A 26 -2.48 21.60 1.44
N THR A 27 -3.52 20.84 1.78
CA THR A 27 -3.60 20.10 3.06
C THR A 27 -3.27 18.64 2.81
N ARG A 28 -2.00 18.28 3.01
CA ARG A 28 -1.52 16.90 2.85
C ARG A 28 -1.34 16.24 4.20
N HIS A 29 -1.78 14.99 4.29
CA HIS A 29 -1.70 14.20 5.50
C HIS A 29 -0.72 13.05 5.31
N ARG A 30 -0.01 12.67 6.38
CA ARG A 30 0.90 11.53 6.37
C ARG A 30 0.14 10.21 6.53
N LEU A 31 0.54 9.21 5.76
CA LEU A 31 0.21 7.81 6.03
C LEU A 31 1.07 7.28 7.17
N ALA A 32 0.51 6.34 7.92
CA ALA A 32 1.24 5.60 8.94
C ALA A 32 2.34 4.73 8.29
N ARG A 33 3.49 4.72 8.94
CA ARG A 33 4.49 3.65 8.79
C ARG A 33 4.07 2.47 9.64
N TYR A 34 4.35 1.25 9.19
CA TYR A 34 3.72 0.06 9.76
C TYR A 34 4.19 -0.25 11.18
N TYR A 35 5.38 0.22 11.56
CA TYR A 35 5.97 0.00 12.89
C TYR A 35 6.11 1.28 13.73
N SER A 36 6.21 2.44 13.07
CA SER A 36 6.43 3.71 13.77
C SER A 36 5.22 4.62 13.78
N GLY A 37 4.14 4.30 13.07
CA GLY A 37 2.94 5.13 13.01
C GLY A 37 3.14 6.42 12.21
N ILE A 38 2.32 7.42 12.50
CA ILE A 38 2.31 8.72 11.83
C ILE A 38 3.34 9.64 12.49
N TYR A 39 4.15 10.32 11.68
CA TYR A 39 5.01 11.39 12.19
C TYR A 39 4.19 12.64 12.52
N LEU A 40 4.37 13.20 13.71
CA LEU A 40 3.79 14.47 14.12
C LEU A 40 4.86 15.57 13.93
N GLU A 41 4.62 16.49 13.01
CA GLU A 41 5.62 17.52 12.63
C GLU A 41 5.72 18.65 13.67
N ASP A 42 4.61 19.02 14.30
CA ASP A 42 4.50 20.17 15.20
C ASP A 42 4.43 19.78 16.68
N THR A 43 5.35 18.93 17.12
CA THR A 43 5.47 18.52 18.53
C THR A 43 6.59 19.25 19.24
N PRO A 44 6.48 19.51 20.56
CA PRO A 44 7.52 20.21 21.32
C PRO A 44 8.75 19.33 21.64
N PHE A 45 8.78 18.06 21.22
CA PHE A 45 9.87 17.15 21.54
C PHE A 45 10.93 17.10 20.43
N GLU A 46 12.16 16.76 20.82
CA GLU A 46 13.30 16.70 19.91
C GLU A 46 13.11 15.69 18.77
N LEU A 47 13.81 15.92 17.65
CA LEU A 47 13.76 15.02 16.50
C LEU A 47 14.19 13.59 16.90
N GLY A 48 13.34 12.62 16.60
CA GLY A 48 13.57 11.21 16.93
C GLY A 48 12.91 10.74 18.22
N ASP A 49 12.30 11.63 19.00
CA ASP A 49 11.52 11.25 20.18
C ASP A 49 10.31 10.38 19.77
N LEU A 50 10.06 9.30 20.53
CA LEU A 50 8.94 8.40 20.29
C LEU A 50 7.58 9.09 20.43
N ARG A 51 7.52 10.20 21.18
CA ARG A 51 6.31 11.03 21.34
C ARG A 51 5.99 11.87 20.09
N ASN A 52 6.90 11.95 19.13
CA ASN A 52 6.65 12.55 17.81
C ASN A 52 5.97 11.56 16.86
N ARG A 53 5.38 10.49 17.40
CA ARG A 53 4.74 9.42 16.67
C ARG A 53 3.38 9.10 17.26
N ASP A 54 2.35 9.17 16.43
CA ASP A 54 1.06 8.57 16.76
C ASP A 54 1.04 7.12 16.26
N LYS A 55 0.80 6.18 17.17
CA LYS A 55 0.70 4.74 16.90
C LYS A 55 -0.69 4.17 17.18
N SER A 56 -1.65 5.02 17.53
CA SER A 56 -2.97 4.61 18.05
C SER A 56 -3.77 3.75 17.08
N GLY A 57 -3.62 3.96 15.77
CA GLY A 57 -4.28 3.19 14.72
C GLY A 57 -3.43 2.08 14.10
N LEU A 58 -2.29 1.70 14.70
CA LEU A 58 -1.50 0.58 14.19
C LEU A 58 -2.19 -0.76 14.45
N ILE A 59 -2.16 -1.62 13.44
CA ILE A 59 -2.51 -3.04 13.53
C ILE A 59 -1.22 -3.87 13.50
N ASN A 60 -1.29 -5.12 13.99
CA ASN A 60 -0.12 -6.01 14.05
C ASN A 60 0.46 -6.25 12.64
N ALA A 61 1.70 -5.80 12.44
CA ALA A 61 2.44 -6.01 11.20
C ALA A 61 3.06 -7.42 11.16
N PRO A 62 2.83 -8.22 10.11
CA PRO A 62 3.49 -9.50 9.95
C PRO A 62 5.00 -9.34 9.70
N PRO A 63 5.82 -10.36 10.00
CA PRO A 63 7.23 -10.39 9.59
C PRO A 63 7.37 -10.30 8.07
N GLY A 64 8.35 -9.54 7.58
CA GLY A 64 8.59 -9.39 6.13
C GLY A 64 7.76 -8.31 5.44
N LEU A 65 6.90 -7.59 6.17
CA LEU A 65 6.27 -6.35 5.68
C LEU A 65 7.33 -5.25 5.51
N ASN A 66 7.20 -4.43 4.46
CA ASN A 66 8.12 -3.34 4.19
C ASN A 66 7.41 -2.05 3.76
N ASP A 67 7.79 -0.94 4.37
CA ASP A 67 7.24 0.39 4.14
C ASP A 67 7.81 1.05 2.87
N PHE A 68 8.93 0.56 2.33
CA PHE A 68 9.64 1.15 1.19
C PHE A 68 8.78 0.96 -0.06
N THR A 69 8.05 2.00 -0.45
CA THR A 69 6.92 1.80 -1.36
C THR A 69 7.35 1.91 -2.80
N ILE A 70 6.96 0.92 -3.60
CA ILE A 70 7.21 0.89 -5.03
C ILE A 70 5.95 1.15 -5.84
N ALA A 71 4.77 0.87 -5.28
CA ALA A 71 3.50 1.11 -5.94
C ALA A 71 2.38 1.39 -4.94
N VAL A 72 1.41 2.17 -5.41
CA VAL A 72 0.12 2.39 -4.76
C VAL A 72 -0.95 2.21 -5.83
N ALA A 73 -2.01 1.45 -5.55
CA ALA A 73 -3.08 1.20 -6.50
C ALA A 73 -4.43 1.09 -5.80
N PHE A 74 -5.45 1.80 -6.31
CA PHE A 74 -6.82 1.63 -5.85
C PHE A 74 -7.34 0.25 -6.21
N ILE A 75 -8.10 -0.39 -5.33
CA ILE A 75 -8.57 -1.77 -5.52
C ILE A 75 -10.09 -1.91 -5.41
N HIS A 76 -10.78 -0.95 -4.79
CA HIS A 76 -12.23 -0.97 -4.72
C HIS A 76 -12.77 0.44 -4.93
N ASN A 77 -13.09 0.75 -6.18
CA ASN A 77 -13.45 2.10 -6.62
C ASN A 77 -12.44 3.11 -6.03
N SER A 78 -12.96 4.15 -5.36
CA SER A 78 -12.14 5.11 -4.61
C SER A 78 -12.08 4.83 -3.11
N GLU A 79 -12.72 3.77 -2.61
CA GLU A 79 -12.84 3.54 -1.18
C GLU A 79 -11.56 2.95 -0.57
N TYR A 80 -10.93 2.02 -1.30
CA TYR A 80 -9.75 1.31 -0.80
C TYR A 80 -8.60 1.33 -1.81
N TYR A 81 -7.38 1.38 -1.27
CA TYR A 81 -6.16 1.25 -2.04
C TYR A 81 -5.14 0.36 -1.33
N LEU A 82 -4.27 -0.23 -2.15
CA LEU A 82 -3.16 -1.07 -1.74
C LEU A 82 -1.85 -0.30 -1.82
N ARG A 83 -0.96 -0.56 -0.86
CA ARG A 83 0.42 -0.09 -0.83
C ARG A 83 1.35 -1.29 -0.87
N PHE A 84 2.29 -1.28 -1.82
CA PHE A 84 3.21 -2.38 -2.08
C PHE A 84 4.63 -2.01 -1.66
N GLY A 85 5.19 -2.77 -0.73
CA GLY A 85 6.55 -2.65 -0.26
C GLY A 85 7.56 -3.36 -1.15
N ASN A 86 8.75 -2.79 -1.28
CA ASN A 86 9.89 -3.46 -1.90
C ASN A 86 10.34 -4.66 -1.05
N ASN A 87 10.80 -5.73 -1.69
CA ASN A 87 11.23 -6.98 -1.05
C ASN A 87 10.19 -7.57 -0.06
N SER A 88 8.90 -7.40 -0.37
CA SER A 88 7.81 -7.95 0.44
C SER A 88 6.78 -8.63 -0.45
N HIS A 89 6.23 -9.75 0.02
CA HIS A 89 5.04 -10.38 -0.56
C HIS A 89 3.75 -9.86 0.08
N PHE A 90 3.81 -8.83 0.92
CA PHE A 90 2.63 -8.25 1.54
C PHE A 90 2.15 -6.99 0.81
N ALA A 91 0.84 -6.84 0.70
CA ALA A 91 0.18 -5.58 0.38
C ALA A 91 -0.57 -5.04 1.59
N ALA A 92 -0.42 -3.74 1.89
CA ALA A 92 -1.19 -3.10 2.94
C ALA A 92 -2.43 -2.42 2.34
N LEU A 93 -3.60 -2.72 2.90
CA LEU A 93 -4.88 -2.10 2.54
C LEU A 93 -5.11 -0.86 3.39
N PHE A 94 -5.53 0.22 2.75
CA PHE A 94 -5.93 1.46 3.39
C PHE A 94 -7.31 1.87 2.90
N LYS A 95 -8.10 2.46 3.81
CA LYS A 95 -9.30 3.20 3.43
C LYS A 95 -8.92 4.62 3.03
N THR A 96 -9.45 5.10 1.92
CA THR A 96 -9.19 6.44 1.41
C THR A 96 -9.61 7.51 2.43
N GLY A 97 -8.78 8.53 2.60
CA GLY A 97 -8.98 9.57 3.61
C GLY A 97 -8.55 9.17 5.03
N SER A 98 -8.09 7.94 5.24
CA SER A 98 -7.54 7.47 6.50
C SER A 98 -6.02 7.29 6.41
N PRO A 99 -5.25 7.69 7.44
CA PRO A 99 -3.81 7.47 7.45
C PRO A 99 -3.41 6.03 7.83
N TRP A 100 -4.37 5.20 8.29
CA TRP A 100 -4.07 3.92 8.92
C TRP A 100 -4.30 2.72 7.99
N PRO A 101 -3.41 1.72 8.01
CA PRO A 101 -3.69 0.45 7.35
C PRO A 101 -4.85 -0.25 8.08
N VAL A 102 -5.76 -0.83 7.31
CA VAL A 102 -6.90 -1.59 7.83
C VAL A 102 -6.67 -3.11 7.75
N LYS A 103 -5.77 -3.57 6.87
CA LYS A 103 -5.39 -4.99 6.74
C LYS A 103 -4.05 -5.15 6.01
N TYR A 104 -3.40 -6.30 6.20
CA TYR A 104 -2.25 -6.74 5.41
C TYR A 104 -2.61 -8.05 4.70
N PHE A 105 -2.32 -8.12 3.40
CA PHE A 105 -2.56 -9.29 2.56
C PHE A 105 -1.26 -10.00 2.22
N ASP A 106 -1.19 -11.28 2.52
CA ASP A 106 -0.15 -12.18 2.03
C ASP A 106 -0.45 -12.53 0.57
N LEU A 107 0.44 -12.12 -0.35
CA LEU A 107 0.30 -12.39 -1.78
C LEU A 107 1.02 -13.70 -2.21
N GLY A 108 1.70 -14.36 -1.28
CA GLY A 108 2.48 -15.58 -1.47
C GLY A 108 3.94 -15.34 -1.85
N GLU A 109 4.84 -16.21 -1.37
CA GLU A 109 6.27 -16.16 -1.69
C GLU A 109 6.62 -16.85 -3.03
N SER A 110 5.73 -17.71 -3.53
CA SER A 110 5.91 -18.45 -4.78
C SER A 110 4.67 -18.37 -5.68
N PRO A 111 4.86 -18.04 -6.97
CA PRO A 111 6.09 -17.51 -7.57
C PRO A 111 6.45 -16.15 -6.97
N LYS A 112 7.74 -15.78 -6.96
CA LYS A 112 8.15 -14.46 -6.49
C LYS A 112 7.54 -13.38 -7.38
N LEU A 113 6.86 -12.43 -6.77
CA LEU A 113 6.23 -11.30 -7.45
C LEU A 113 7.23 -10.19 -7.78
N VAL A 114 6.83 -9.24 -8.63
CA VAL A 114 7.61 -8.05 -9.03
C VAL A 114 8.06 -7.15 -7.87
N THR A 115 7.50 -7.32 -6.68
CA THR A 115 7.93 -6.62 -5.47
C THR A 115 9.28 -7.10 -4.94
N TYR A 116 9.77 -8.28 -5.34
CA TYR A 116 11.09 -8.79 -4.95
C TYR A 116 12.24 -8.26 -5.82
N GLY A 117 13.43 -8.16 -5.22
CA GLY A 117 14.69 -7.93 -5.94
C GLY A 117 15.13 -6.48 -6.09
N SER A 118 14.52 -5.54 -5.36
CA SER A 118 14.91 -4.12 -5.34
C SER A 118 14.99 -3.46 -6.72
N GLN A 119 13.97 -3.69 -7.55
CA GLN A 119 13.87 -3.09 -8.88
C GLN A 119 12.71 -2.09 -8.93
N TYR A 120 13.05 -0.84 -8.63
CA TYR A 120 12.11 0.28 -8.48
C TYR A 120 11.34 0.65 -9.76
N SER A 121 11.84 0.23 -10.93
CA SER A 121 11.18 0.44 -12.24
C SER A 121 10.06 -0.55 -12.54
N ARG A 122 9.76 -1.50 -11.64
CA ARG A 122 8.78 -2.59 -11.89
C ARG A 122 7.39 -2.30 -11.34
N ASN A 123 7.15 -1.10 -10.85
CA ASN A 123 5.82 -0.63 -10.49
C ASN A 123 4.82 -0.74 -11.66
N THR A 124 5.27 -0.65 -12.91
CA THR A 124 4.44 -0.83 -14.11
C THR A 124 3.91 -2.25 -14.31
N ALA A 125 4.43 -3.24 -13.57
CA ALA A 125 3.98 -4.63 -13.62
C ALA A 125 2.95 -4.96 -12.50
N ILE A 126 2.41 -3.93 -11.85
CA ILE A 126 1.31 -4.01 -10.88
C ILE A 126 0.16 -3.18 -11.44
N ALA A 127 -0.98 -3.81 -11.67
CA ALA A 127 -2.16 -3.16 -12.20
C ALA A 127 -3.41 -3.60 -11.44
N THR A 128 -4.39 -2.71 -11.33
CA THR A 128 -5.68 -3.02 -10.73
C THR A 128 -6.83 -2.65 -11.65
N SER A 129 -7.96 -3.32 -11.48
CA SER A 129 -9.27 -2.85 -11.91
C SER A 129 -10.08 -2.53 -10.65
N PRO A 130 -10.14 -1.27 -10.21
CA PRO A 130 -10.79 -0.91 -8.96
C PRO A 130 -12.30 -1.22 -8.94
N GLU A 131 -12.98 -1.10 -10.07
CA GLU A 131 -14.41 -1.42 -10.17
C GLU A 131 -14.69 -2.92 -10.03
N ALA A 132 -13.77 -3.76 -10.53
CA ALA A 132 -13.90 -5.21 -10.49
C ALA A 132 -13.25 -5.85 -9.26
N GLY A 133 -12.50 -5.10 -8.45
CA GLY A 133 -11.75 -5.68 -7.33
C GLY A 133 -10.55 -6.53 -7.77
N ILE A 134 -9.99 -6.32 -8.96
CA ILE A 134 -8.91 -7.16 -9.49
C ILE A 134 -7.55 -6.52 -9.25
N LEU A 135 -6.58 -7.33 -8.83
CA LEU A 135 -5.16 -7.01 -8.83
C LEU A 135 -4.43 -8.02 -9.73
N ALA A 136 -3.64 -7.54 -10.68
CA ALA A 136 -2.73 -8.34 -11.50
C ALA A 136 -1.29 -7.92 -11.23
N MET A 137 -0.41 -8.91 -11.04
CA MET A 137 1.00 -8.70 -10.74
C MET A 137 1.89 -9.61 -11.57
N GLY A 138 2.92 -9.03 -12.18
CA GLY A 138 3.96 -9.81 -12.83
C GLY A 138 4.82 -10.59 -11.83
N HIS A 139 5.48 -11.63 -12.31
CA HIS A 139 6.49 -12.38 -11.58
C HIS A 139 7.87 -11.71 -11.70
N GLN A 140 8.75 -11.95 -10.73
CA GLN A 140 10.08 -11.37 -10.68
C GLN A 140 10.94 -11.78 -11.89
N SER A 141 10.89 -13.03 -12.33
CA SER A 141 11.90 -13.55 -13.27
C SER A 141 11.34 -14.38 -14.42
N THR A 142 10.14 -14.97 -14.30
CA THR A 142 9.65 -15.96 -15.28
C THR A 142 8.76 -15.36 -16.38
N GLY A 143 8.38 -14.08 -16.27
CA GLY A 143 7.43 -13.45 -17.20
C GLY A 143 5.97 -13.82 -16.95
N GLY A 144 5.70 -14.65 -15.94
CA GLY A 144 4.35 -15.02 -15.53
C GLY A 144 3.58 -13.92 -14.81
N ILE A 145 2.29 -14.17 -14.56
CA ILE A 145 1.35 -13.24 -13.94
C ILE A 145 0.53 -13.98 -12.88
N SER A 146 0.36 -13.33 -11.72
CA SER A 146 -0.58 -13.73 -10.66
C SER A 146 -1.74 -12.73 -10.59
N VAL A 147 -2.98 -13.22 -10.51
CA VAL A 147 -4.19 -12.40 -10.42
C VAL A 147 -4.95 -12.71 -9.13
N TYR A 148 -5.41 -11.65 -8.48
CA TYR A 148 -6.09 -11.67 -7.20
C TYR A 148 -7.45 -10.98 -7.30
N GLN A 149 -8.44 -11.50 -6.58
CA GLN A 149 -9.76 -10.92 -6.41
C GLN A 149 -9.91 -10.38 -4.99
N PHE A 150 -10.35 -9.13 -4.89
CA PHE A 150 -10.68 -8.46 -3.65
C PHE A 150 -12.17 -8.63 -3.33
N ASP A 151 -12.46 -9.10 -2.13
CA ASP A 151 -13.79 -9.09 -1.50
C ASP A 151 -13.82 -7.89 -0.52
N PRO A 152 -14.57 -6.82 -0.82
CA PRO A 152 -14.64 -5.62 0.02
C PRO A 152 -15.46 -5.82 1.31
N ASP A 153 -16.40 -6.77 1.34
CA ASP A 153 -17.25 -7.03 2.51
C ASP A 153 -16.47 -7.75 3.60
N GLN A 154 -15.59 -8.66 3.20
CA GLN A 154 -14.74 -9.43 4.11
C GLN A 154 -13.32 -8.88 4.23
N LEU A 155 -12.97 -7.91 3.38
CA LEU A 155 -11.62 -7.40 3.17
C LEU A 155 -10.66 -8.57 2.92
N ILE A 156 -10.92 -9.45 1.97
CA ILE A 156 -10.03 -10.57 1.62
C ILE A 156 -9.48 -10.34 0.22
N LEU A 157 -8.22 -10.71 -0.01
CA LEU A 157 -7.58 -10.68 -1.32
C LEU A 157 -7.10 -12.08 -1.67
N GLU A 158 -7.84 -12.78 -2.52
CA GLU A 158 -7.58 -14.18 -2.86
C GLU A 158 -6.90 -14.31 -4.22
N ARG A 159 -5.87 -15.14 -4.32
CA ARG A 159 -5.24 -15.46 -5.62
C ARG A 159 -6.15 -16.41 -6.39
N ILE A 160 -6.73 -15.93 -7.49
CA ILE A 160 -7.68 -16.70 -8.31
C ILE A 160 -7.02 -17.32 -9.54
N TRP A 161 -5.84 -16.85 -9.94
CA TRP A 161 -5.15 -17.35 -11.12
C TRP A 161 -3.65 -17.09 -11.07
N VAL A 162 -2.87 -18.01 -11.65
CA VAL A 162 -1.42 -17.91 -11.80
C VAL A 162 -1.01 -18.61 -13.09
N VAL A 163 -0.12 -17.98 -13.87
CA VAL A 163 0.60 -18.60 -15.00
C VAL A 163 2.09 -18.36 -14.81
N GLU A 164 2.87 -19.43 -14.90
CA GLU A 164 4.32 -19.42 -14.65
C GLU A 164 5.17 -19.26 -15.92
#